data_AF-A0A953HHU8-F1
#
_entry.id   AF-A0A953HHU8-F1
#
_cell.length_a   1.000
_cell.length_b   1.000
_cell.length_c   1.000
_cell.angle_alpha   90.00
_cell.angle_beta   90.00
_cell.angle_gamma   90.00
#
_symmetry.space_group_name_H-M   'P 1'
#
loop_
_entity.id
_entity.type
_entity.pdbx_description
1 polymer ?
#
loop_
_entity_poly.entity_id
_entity_poly.type
_entity_poly.pdbx_seq_one_letter_code
_entity_poly.pdbx_strand_id
1 'polypeptide(L)'
;MPRNSTDSETGIQIGWSICINSDWGHKLGVDITGESPGLIADTTFYDNRNKSKNYSSCNMASTGMGQDALLLTPLQLANAMCIIANKGFYYTPHFVESIDGDKDAPALQSFLQKNEAVSHIPAEYFQAVIDGMEQVVINGTGRVAQLPGIAVCGKTGTVENKAIIKGAVQKLDNHSVFVCFAPKDNPKIAIAVIVQNSGYGATWAGPVATLMMEQYLTGEIKRQHLIDKLVNAHLIKPYIYYLDSVRRVKDRLNYLEKNASKMELDSMKKVMDTIMVKGIMQQFGIRDEYMKLENETEFQTEQ
;
A
#
# COMPACT_ATOMS: atom_id res chain seq x y z
N MET A 1 8.14 30.69 6.44
CA MET A 1 7.72 30.26 5.08
C MET A 1 6.29 30.71 4.88
N PRO A 2 5.94 31.40 3.79
CA PRO A 2 4.58 31.91 3.60
C PRO A 2 3.59 30.75 3.42
N ARG A 3 2.47 30.82 4.13
CA ARG A 3 1.33 29.89 4.07
C ARG A 3 0.35 30.35 2.99
N ASN A 4 0.70 30.27 1.71
CA ASN A 4 -0.29 30.45 0.66
C ASN A 4 -0.85 29.07 0.28
N SER A 5 -2.16 28.90 0.49
CA SER A 5 -2.89 27.67 0.15
C SER A 5 -2.80 27.34 -1.34
N THR A 6 -2.72 28.36 -2.20
CA THR A 6 -2.66 28.23 -3.66
C THR A 6 -1.40 27.49 -4.13
N ASP A 7 -0.23 27.80 -3.58
CA ASP A 7 1.03 27.12 -3.95
C ASP A 7 1.01 25.66 -3.48
N SER A 8 0.34 25.40 -2.35
CA SER A 8 0.16 24.04 -1.84
C SER A 8 -0.82 23.22 -2.68
N GLU A 9 -1.85 23.86 -3.22
CA GLU A 9 -2.80 23.25 -4.15
C GLU A 9 -2.10 22.82 -5.43
N THR A 10 -1.36 23.75 -6.05
CA THR A 10 -0.63 23.49 -7.31
C THR A 10 0.40 22.38 -7.13
N GLY A 11 1.16 22.38 -6.03
CA GLY A 11 2.15 21.33 -5.78
C GLY A 11 1.53 19.94 -5.58
N ILE A 12 0.41 19.82 -4.86
CA ILE A 12 -0.34 18.56 -4.72
C ILE A 12 -0.83 18.09 -6.09
N GLN A 13 -1.40 18.98 -6.89
CA GLN A 13 -1.94 18.63 -8.21
C GLN A 13 -0.86 18.19 -9.20
N ILE A 14 0.32 18.83 -9.19
CA ILE A 14 1.45 18.41 -10.03
C ILE A 14 1.94 17.02 -9.59
N GLY A 15 2.16 16.82 -8.29
CA GLY A 15 2.59 15.51 -7.75
C GLY A 15 1.57 14.41 -8.05
N TRP A 16 0.29 14.70 -7.86
CA TRP A 16 -0.81 13.80 -8.20
C TRP A 16 -0.82 13.46 -9.70
N SER A 17 -0.72 14.46 -10.57
CA SER A 17 -0.68 14.26 -12.02
C SER A 17 0.47 13.34 -12.45
N ILE A 18 1.67 13.52 -11.87
CA ILE A 18 2.81 12.64 -12.15
C ILE A 18 2.52 11.20 -11.69
N CYS A 19 1.93 11.03 -10.51
CA CYS A 19 1.59 9.70 -9.98
C CYS A 19 0.54 9.00 -10.86
N ILE A 20 -0.55 9.69 -11.19
CA ILE A 20 -1.61 9.14 -12.05
C ILE A 20 -1.08 8.80 -13.43
N ASN A 21 -0.29 9.69 -14.03
CA ASN A 21 0.34 9.41 -15.33
C ASN A 21 1.31 8.23 -15.27
N SER A 22 1.85 7.91 -14.09
CA SER A 22 2.70 6.72 -13.84
C SER A 22 1.91 5.46 -13.46
N ASP A 23 0.58 5.48 -13.65
CA ASP A 23 -0.36 4.43 -13.28
C ASP A 23 -0.39 4.06 -11.78
N TRP A 24 -0.18 5.05 -10.92
CA TRP A 24 -0.31 4.89 -9.47
C TRP A 24 -1.71 5.30 -9.01
N GLY A 25 -2.23 4.62 -7.99
CA GLY A 25 -3.55 4.96 -7.40
C GLY A 25 -4.75 4.35 -8.12
N HIS A 26 -4.51 3.64 -9.21
CA HIS A 26 -5.48 2.76 -9.87
C HIS A 26 -4.84 1.41 -10.20
N LYS A 27 -5.69 0.49 -10.65
CA LYS A 27 -5.28 -0.85 -11.09
C LYS A 27 -4.43 -0.73 -12.35
N LEU A 28 -3.26 -1.36 -12.37
CA LEU A 28 -2.38 -1.49 -13.54
C LEU A 28 -3.03 -2.32 -14.64
N GLY A 29 -3.99 -3.18 -14.30
CA GLY A 29 -4.64 -4.07 -15.27
C GLY A 29 -3.88 -5.35 -15.52
N VAL A 30 -3.15 -5.85 -14.51
CA VAL A 30 -2.48 -7.15 -14.56
C VAL A 30 -3.48 -8.29 -14.79
N ASP A 31 -3.03 -9.38 -15.42
CA ASP A 31 -3.78 -10.59 -15.74
C ASP A 31 -4.12 -11.49 -14.53
N ILE A 32 -4.29 -10.89 -13.34
CA ILE A 32 -4.75 -11.59 -12.13
C ILE A 32 -5.97 -10.91 -11.50
N THR A 33 -6.79 -11.70 -10.84
CA THR A 33 -7.89 -11.19 -10.02
C THR A 33 -7.40 -10.64 -8.70
N GLY A 34 -8.10 -9.64 -8.15
CA GLY A 34 -7.82 -9.14 -6.79
C GLY A 34 -6.80 -7.99 -6.72
N GLU A 35 -6.42 -7.41 -7.87
CA GLU A 35 -5.62 -6.19 -7.88
C GLU A 35 -6.32 -5.06 -7.09
N SER A 36 -5.57 -4.45 -6.18
CA SER A 36 -6.01 -3.29 -5.42
C SER A 36 -5.48 -2.01 -6.07
N PRO A 37 -6.29 -0.93 -6.14
CA PRO A 37 -5.91 0.30 -6.82
C PRO A 37 -4.82 1.10 -6.07
N GLY A 38 -4.68 0.90 -4.76
CA GLY A 38 -3.90 1.81 -3.91
C GLY A 38 -4.69 3.09 -3.59
N LEU A 39 -3.99 4.17 -3.25
CA LEU A 39 -4.54 5.48 -2.96
C LEU A 39 -3.48 6.56 -3.27
N ILE A 40 -3.81 7.50 -4.14
CA ILE A 40 -3.08 8.76 -4.29
C ILE A 40 -4.07 9.88 -3.98
N ALA A 41 -3.84 10.60 -2.89
CA ALA A 41 -4.69 11.73 -2.54
C ALA A 41 -4.51 12.89 -3.51
N ASP A 42 -5.64 13.36 -4.05
CA ASP A 42 -5.77 14.67 -4.68
C ASP A 42 -6.26 15.70 -3.65
N THR A 43 -6.49 16.93 -4.09
CA THR A 43 -7.03 17.99 -3.25
C THR A 43 -8.44 17.66 -2.76
N THR A 44 -9.26 16.99 -3.58
CA THR A 44 -10.62 16.54 -3.22
C THR A 44 -10.61 15.56 -2.06
N PHE A 45 -9.66 14.62 -2.03
CA PHE A 45 -9.48 13.68 -0.93
C PHE A 45 -9.22 14.42 0.39
N TYR A 46 -8.32 15.41 0.37
CA TYR A 46 -8.00 16.19 1.56
C TYR A 46 -9.17 17.07 2.02
N ASP A 47 -9.90 17.68 1.09
CA ASP A 47 -11.09 18.48 1.40
C ASP A 47 -12.15 17.64 2.13
N ASN A 48 -12.39 16.43 1.62
CA ASN A 48 -13.34 15.48 2.22
C ASN A 48 -12.86 14.98 3.58
N ARG A 49 -11.58 14.62 3.72
CA ARG A 49 -10.99 14.13 4.97
C ARG A 49 -11.00 15.17 6.07
N ASN A 50 -10.63 16.40 5.73
CA ASN A 50 -10.50 17.51 6.68
C ASN A 50 -11.79 18.30 6.87
N LYS A 51 -12.86 17.95 6.12
CA LYS A 51 -14.13 18.70 6.04
C LYS A 51 -13.92 20.21 5.80
N SER A 52 -12.82 20.56 5.16
CA SER A 52 -12.36 21.94 4.94
C SER A 52 -11.19 21.95 3.94
N LYS A 53 -11.04 23.05 3.20
CA LYS A 53 -9.93 23.29 2.24
C LYS A 53 -8.60 23.63 2.93
N ASN A 54 -8.29 22.90 3.99
CA ASN A 54 -7.17 23.19 4.89
C ASN A 54 -6.00 22.21 4.68
N TYR A 55 -5.63 21.93 3.43
CA TYR A 55 -4.37 21.24 3.13
C TYR A 55 -3.21 22.24 3.21
N SER A 56 -2.07 21.77 3.70
CA SER A 56 -0.89 22.59 3.95
C SER A 56 0.32 22.07 3.19
N SER A 57 1.37 22.89 3.11
CA SER A 57 2.68 22.46 2.62
C SER A 57 3.25 21.26 3.38
N CYS A 58 2.79 20.97 4.60
CA CYS A 58 3.17 19.78 5.35
C CYS A 58 2.56 18.50 4.75
N ASN A 59 1.36 18.56 4.18
CA ASN A 59 0.75 17.43 3.48
C ASN A 59 1.53 17.10 2.20
N MET A 60 1.94 18.13 1.45
CA MET A 60 2.84 17.95 0.29
C MET A 60 4.16 17.31 0.69
N ALA A 61 4.83 17.86 1.70
CA ALA A 61 6.11 17.33 2.16
C ALA A 61 6.00 15.88 2.63
N SER A 62 4.93 15.55 3.38
CA SER A 62 4.69 14.19 3.86
C SER A 62 4.41 13.23 2.70
N THR A 63 3.55 13.61 1.76
CA THR A 63 3.22 12.82 0.57
C THR A 63 4.46 12.60 -0.30
N GLY A 64 5.28 13.63 -0.51
CA GLY A 64 6.53 13.55 -1.27
C GLY A 64 7.59 12.62 -0.63
N MET A 65 7.52 12.40 0.69
CA MET A 65 8.35 11.40 1.39
C MET A 65 7.74 9.99 1.40
N GLY A 66 6.55 9.81 0.80
CA GLY A 66 5.82 8.55 0.80
C GLY A 66 5.06 8.26 2.10
N GLN A 67 4.63 9.30 2.81
CA GLN A 67 3.81 9.23 4.03
C GLN A 67 2.43 9.86 3.80
N ASP A 68 1.55 9.74 4.79
CA ASP A 68 0.17 10.24 4.76
C ASP A 68 -0.74 9.49 3.75
N ALA A 69 -1.38 10.19 2.81
CA ALA A 69 -2.40 9.61 1.93
C ALA A 69 -1.82 9.14 0.60
N LEU A 70 -0.73 8.37 0.69
CA LEU A 70 -0.07 7.67 -0.41
C LEU A 70 0.01 6.17 -0.06
N LEU A 71 -0.74 5.33 -0.76
CA LEU A 71 -0.74 3.89 -0.59
C LEU A 71 -0.52 3.22 -1.95
N LEU A 72 0.55 2.44 -2.07
CA LEU A 72 0.89 1.73 -3.29
C LEU A 72 0.96 0.22 -3.01
N THR A 73 0.61 -0.57 -4.01
CA THR A 73 0.86 -2.01 -3.98
C THR A 73 2.34 -2.30 -4.26
N PRO A 74 2.87 -3.45 -3.80
CA PRO A 74 4.22 -3.87 -4.18
C PRO A 74 4.41 -3.93 -5.71
N LEU A 75 3.37 -4.30 -6.46
CA LEU A 75 3.40 -4.35 -7.92
C LEU A 75 3.53 -2.95 -8.54
N GLN A 76 2.79 -1.95 -8.05
CA GLN A 76 2.95 -0.55 -8.44
C GLN A 76 4.36 -0.02 -8.13
N LEU A 77 4.94 -0.39 -6.97
CA LEU A 77 6.32 -0.04 -6.63
C LEU A 77 7.35 -0.69 -7.55
N ALA A 78 7.14 -1.94 -7.96
CA ALA A 78 8.00 -2.60 -8.93
C ALA A 78 7.88 -1.93 -10.30
N ASN A 79 6.66 -1.61 -10.74
CA ASN A 79 6.42 -0.91 -11.99
C ASN A 79 7.04 0.50 -12.00
N ALA A 80 7.03 1.20 -10.86
CA ALA A 80 7.74 2.47 -10.71
C ALA A 80 9.24 2.34 -11.01
N MET A 81 9.87 1.23 -10.59
CA MET A 81 11.27 0.97 -10.91
C MET A 81 11.45 0.69 -12.41
N CYS A 82 10.49 0.02 -13.07
CA CYS A 82 10.49 -0.16 -14.53
C CYS A 82 10.42 1.19 -15.25
N ILE A 83 9.53 2.10 -14.82
CA ILE A 83 9.39 3.45 -15.42
C ILE A 83 10.71 4.22 -15.33
N ILE A 84 11.37 4.20 -14.16
CA ILE A 84 12.66 4.87 -13.96
C ILE A 84 13.75 4.21 -14.82
N ALA A 85 13.86 2.89 -14.77
CA ALA A 85 14.85 2.10 -15.50
C ALA A 85 14.75 2.31 -17.03
N ASN A 86 13.52 2.38 -17.54
CA ASN A 86 13.22 2.59 -18.96
C ASN A 86 13.16 4.07 -19.36
N LYS A 87 13.44 5.00 -18.42
CA LYS A 87 13.44 6.46 -18.67
C LYS A 87 12.10 6.98 -19.20
N GLY A 88 11.00 6.54 -18.57
CA GLY A 88 9.68 7.17 -18.69
C GLY A 88 8.55 6.31 -19.24
N PHE A 89 8.83 5.06 -19.63
CA PHE A 89 7.82 4.14 -20.14
C PHE A 89 7.84 2.78 -19.43
N TYR A 90 6.76 2.01 -19.54
CA TYR A 90 6.67 0.64 -19.03
C TYR A 90 5.75 -0.19 -19.92
N TYR A 91 5.76 -1.50 -19.68
CA TYR A 91 4.79 -2.44 -20.23
C TYR A 91 3.93 -2.92 -19.08
N THR A 92 2.63 -3.11 -19.32
CA THR A 92 1.73 -3.59 -18.27
C THR A 92 2.22 -4.96 -17.77
N PRO A 93 2.49 -5.11 -16.47
CA PRO A 93 2.98 -6.37 -15.94
C PRO A 93 1.92 -7.46 -16.14
N HIS A 94 2.37 -8.65 -16.51
CA HIS A 94 1.54 -9.83 -16.72
C HIS A 94 2.30 -11.11 -16.35
N PHE A 95 1.58 -12.16 -16.00
CA PHE A 95 2.12 -13.45 -15.57
C PHE A 95 2.08 -14.51 -16.67
N VAL A 96 1.11 -14.45 -17.58
CA VAL A 96 0.93 -15.43 -18.66
C VAL A 96 1.99 -15.22 -19.74
N GLU A 97 2.92 -16.15 -19.88
CA GLU A 97 3.99 -16.05 -20.90
C GLU A 97 3.50 -16.31 -22.34
N SER A 98 2.58 -17.25 -22.51
CA SER A 98 2.04 -17.63 -23.83
C SER A 98 0.68 -18.31 -23.68
N ILE A 99 -0.14 -18.25 -24.74
CA ILE A 99 -1.40 -18.99 -24.84
C ILE A 99 -1.24 -19.97 -26.00
N ASP A 100 -1.41 -21.26 -25.73
CA ASP A 100 -1.19 -22.34 -26.72
C ASP A 100 0.18 -22.29 -27.42
N GLY A 101 1.20 -21.80 -26.71
CA GLY A 101 2.57 -21.64 -27.22
C GLY A 101 2.79 -20.37 -28.05
N ASP A 102 1.75 -19.57 -28.28
CA ASP A 102 1.85 -18.27 -28.95
C ASP A 102 2.05 -17.15 -27.91
N LYS A 103 3.20 -16.45 -28.02
CA LYS A 103 3.54 -15.29 -27.17
C LYS A 103 2.86 -14.00 -27.65
N ASP A 104 2.43 -13.98 -28.91
CA ASP A 104 1.80 -12.84 -29.56
C ASP A 104 0.27 -13.03 -29.69
N ALA A 105 -0.29 -14.00 -28.95
CA ALA A 105 -1.72 -14.28 -28.96
C ALA A 105 -2.55 -13.00 -28.79
N PRO A 106 -3.68 -12.83 -29.50
CA PRO A 106 -4.46 -11.58 -29.46
C PRO A 106 -4.84 -11.11 -28.06
N ALA A 107 -5.04 -12.03 -27.11
CA ALA A 107 -5.35 -11.73 -25.72
C ALA A 107 -4.15 -11.16 -24.92
N LEU A 108 -2.92 -11.31 -25.39
CA LEU A 108 -1.70 -10.80 -24.75
C LEU A 108 -1.23 -9.46 -25.32
N GLN A 109 -1.76 -9.04 -26.48
CA GLN A 109 -1.29 -7.86 -27.21
C GLN A 109 -1.30 -6.57 -26.38
N SER A 110 -2.28 -6.38 -25.49
CA SER A 110 -2.34 -5.22 -24.60
C SER A 110 -1.14 -5.12 -23.64
N PHE A 111 -0.54 -6.24 -23.26
CA PHE A 111 0.61 -6.27 -22.35
C PHE A 111 1.94 -6.03 -23.07
N LEU A 112 1.97 -6.20 -24.39
CA LEU A 112 3.12 -5.94 -25.25
C LEU A 112 3.17 -4.48 -25.74
N GLN A 113 2.14 -3.69 -25.44
CA GLN A 113 2.09 -2.27 -25.79
C GLN A 113 2.90 -1.42 -24.82
N LYS A 114 3.68 -0.49 -25.40
CA LYS A 114 4.50 0.46 -24.66
C LYS A 114 3.61 1.57 -24.10
N ASN A 115 3.55 1.69 -22.77
CA ASN A 115 2.87 2.78 -22.09
C ASN A 115 3.85 3.93 -21.84
N GLU A 116 3.60 5.09 -22.44
CA GLU A 116 4.46 6.28 -22.34
C GLU A 116 4.09 7.19 -21.16
N ALA A 117 3.92 6.58 -19.98
CA ALA A 117 3.46 7.21 -18.73
C ALA A 117 3.97 8.65 -18.51
N VAL A 118 5.30 8.80 -18.51
CA VAL A 118 5.97 10.07 -18.21
C VAL A 118 7.11 10.35 -19.19
N SER A 119 7.01 9.83 -20.42
CA SER A 119 8.00 10.00 -21.49
C SER A 119 8.22 11.45 -21.92
N HIS A 120 7.32 12.37 -21.54
CA HIS A 120 7.50 13.80 -21.75
C HIS A 120 8.60 14.41 -20.87
N ILE A 121 9.01 13.72 -19.79
CA ILE A 121 10.14 14.13 -18.95
C ILE A 121 11.45 13.78 -19.67
N PRO A 122 12.38 14.73 -19.85
CA PRO A 122 13.65 14.45 -20.50
C PRO A 122 14.48 13.35 -19.81
N ALA A 123 15.12 12.51 -20.62
CA ALA A 123 15.91 11.35 -20.16
C ALA A 123 17.05 11.72 -19.19
N GLU A 124 17.58 12.94 -19.26
CA GLU A 124 18.61 13.46 -18.35
C GLU A 124 18.16 13.52 -16.88
N TYR A 125 16.88 13.81 -16.63
CA TYR A 125 16.34 13.83 -15.27
C TYR A 125 16.23 12.42 -14.69
N PHE A 126 15.84 11.45 -15.52
CA PHE A 126 15.88 10.04 -15.12
C PHE A 126 17.31 9.62 -14.82
N GLN A 127 18.30 10.02 -15.63
CA GLN A 127 19.70 9.67 -15.38
C GLN A 127 20.18 10.18 -14.02
N ALA A 128 19.85 11.42 -13.66
CA ALA A 128 20.19 11.96 -12.34
C ALA A 128 19.56 11.16 -11.18
N VAL A 129 18.30 10.71 -11.35
CA VAL A 129 17.63 9.85 -10.36
C VAL A 129 18.30 8.49 -10.27
N ILE A 130 18.61 7.87 -11.41
CA ILE A 130 19.28 6.56 -11.50
C ILE A 130 20.65 6.61 -10.82
N ASP A 131 21.43 7.66 -11.07
CA ASP A 131 22.74 7.87 -10.44
C ASP A 131 22.58 8.05 -8.91
N GLY A 132 21.58 8.81 -8.46
CA GLY A 132 21.25 8.94 -7.05
C GLY A 132 20.87 7.60 -6.40
N MET A 133 20.08 6.78 -7.08
CA MET A 133 19.70 5.44 -6.62
C MET A 133 20.89 4.47 -6.56
N GLU A 134 21.84 4.58 -7.48
CA GLU A 134 23.11 3.84 -7.39
C GLU A 134 23.91 4.29 -6.17
N GLN A 135 24.01 5.60 -5.91
CA GLN A 135 24.73 6.12 -4.74
C GLN A 135 24.12 5.64 -3.40
N VAL A 136 22.81 5.40 -3.34
CA VAL A 136 22.18 4.77 -2.16
C VAL A 136 22.79 3.40 -1.86
N VAL A 137 23.12 2.63 -2.91
CA VAL A 137 23.70 1.29 -2.79
C VAL A 137 25.22 1.37 -2.61
N ILE A 138 25.93 2.24 -3.32
CA ILE A 138 27.39 2.34 -3.19
C ILE A 138 27.78 2.97 -1.83
N ASN A 139 27.19 4.12 -1.50
CA ASN A 139 27.64 4.96 -0.38
C ASN A 139 26.55 5.25 0.66
N GLY A 140 25.29 4.96 0.38
CA GLY A 140 24.15 5.36 1.21
C GLY A 140 23.60 4.28 2.14
N THR A 141 22.29 4.32 2.34
CA THR A 141 21.55 3.44 3.26
C THR A 141 21.34 2.03 2.73
N GLY A 142 21.53 1.80 1.43
CA GLY A 142 21.26 0.55 0.73
C GLY A 142 22.48 -0.33 0.51
N ARG A 143 23.61 -0.10 1.21
CA ARG A 143 24.89 -0.81 1.01
C ARG A 143 24.79 -2.33 1.01
N VAL A 144 23.87 -2.88 1.78
CA VAL A 144 23.61 -4.33 1.83
C VAL A 144 23.20 -4.93 0.48
N ALA A 145 22.68 -4.10 -0.44
CA ALA A 145 22.21 -4.53 -1.75
C ALA A 145 23.31 -4.57 -2.83
N GLN A 146 24.55 -4.21 -2.49
CA GLN A 146 25.69 -4.27 -3.42
C GLN A 146 25.87 -5.68 -3.98
N LEU A 147 26.06 -5.77 -5.29
CA LEU A 147 26.38 -7.00 -6.01
C LEU A 147 27.74 -6.84 -6.69
N PRO A 148 28.72 -7.73 -6.44
CA PRO A 148 30.01 -7.69 -7.12
C PRO A 148 29.84 -7.76 -8.65
N GLY A 149 30.40 -6.78 -9.36
CA GLY A 149 30.35 -6.72 -10.83
C GLY A 149 29.01 -6.30 -11.44
N ILE A 150 27.98 -5.99 -10.62
CA ILE A 150 26.65 -5.58 -11.10
C ILE A 150 26.27 -4.26 -10.42
N ALA A 151 26.13 -3.20 -11.20
CA ALA A 151 25.64 -1.92 -10.71
C ALA A 151 24.15 -2.02 -10.38
N VAL A 152 23.81 -1.90 -9.09
CA VAL A 152 22.44 -1.96 -8.57
C VAL A 152 21.96 -0.55 -8.24
N CYS A 153 20.80 -0.18 -8.77
CA CYS A 153 20.11 1.05 -8.42
C CYS A 153 18.98 0.71 -7.46
N GLY A 154 18.90 1.34 -6.29
CA GLY A 154 17.84 1.04 -5.35
C GLY A 154 17.57 2.12 -4.32
N LYS A 155 16.49 1.92 -3.56
CA LYS A 155 16.09 2.82 -2.48
C LYS A 155 15.52 2.04 -1.30
N THR A 156 16.00 2.38 -0.10
CA THR A 156 15.43 1.90 1.16
C THR A 156 14.20 2.72 1.55
N GLY A 157 13.18 2.04 2.05
CA GLY A 157 12.02 2.61 2.72
C GLY A 157 11.86 2.04 4.14
N THR A 158 11.37 2.87 5.05
CA THR A 158 10.95 2.47 6.40
C THR A 158 9.58 3.07 6.62
N VAL A 159 8.54 2.24 6.48
CA VAL A 159 7.15 2.70 6.49
C VAL A 159 6.59 2.53 7.88
N GLU A 160 6.13 3.62 8.50
CA GLU A 160 5.54 3.55 9.83
C GLU A 160 4.23 2.76 9.80
N ASN A 161 4.06 1.89 10.77
CA ASN A 161 2.84 1.11 10.92
C ASN A 161 2.13 1.47 12.23
N LYS A 162 0.81 1.61 12.19
CA LYS A 162 -0.03 1.91 13.35
C LYS A 162 -1.28 1.03 13.31
N ALA A 163 -1.68 0.52 14.46
CA ALA A 163 -2.92 -0.24 14.61
C ALA A 163 -3.74 0.29 15.77
N ILE A 164 -5.07 0.17 15.67
CA ILE A 164 -5.97 0.44 16.79
C ILE A 164 -6.11 -0.84 17.60
N ILE A 165 -5.60 -0.81 18.84
CA ILE A 165 -5.67 -1.94 19.77
C ILE A 165 -6.42 -1.45 21.01
N LYS A 166 -7.56 -2.08 21.31
CA LYS A 166 -8.44 -1.72 22.43
C LYS A 166 -8.86 -0.24 22.43
N GLY A 167 -9.18 0.30 21.25
CA GLY A 167 -9.62 1.69 21.09
C GLY A 167 -8.51 2.73 21.11
N ALA A 168 -7.24 2.34 21.30
CA ALA A 168 -6.10 3.25 21.28
C ALA A 168 -5.21 2.99 20.05
N VAL A 169 -4.69 4.06 19.45
CA VAL A 169 -3.68 3.96 18.39
C VAL A 169 -2.34 3.54 19.00
N GLN A 170 -1.84 2.38 18.60
CA GLN A 170 -0.53 1.86 18.97
C GLN A 170 0.41 1.90 17.76
N LYS A 171 1.65 2.33 18.01
CA LYS A 171 2.74 2.21 17.04
C LYS A 171 3.17 0.75 16.98
N LEU A 172 3.19 0.20 15.77
CA LEU A 172 3.76 -1.11 15.48
C LEU A 172 5.16 -0.96 14.91
N ASP A 173 5.85 -2.07 14.75
CA ASP A 173 7.12 -2.08 14.03
C ASP A 173 6.92 -1.62 12.59
N ASN A 174 7.87 -0.84 12.10
CA ASN A 174 7.84 -0.33 10.74
C ASN A 174 7.91 -1.48 9.72
N HIS A 175 7.33 -1.30 8.54
CA HIS A 175 7.58 -2.19 7.41
C HIS A 175 8.93 -1.85 6.78
N SER A 176 9.75 -2.88 6.59
CA SER A 176 11.01 -2.79 5.86
C SER A 176 10.69 -2.83 4.38
N VAL A 177 11.06 -1.79 3.63
CA VAL A 177 10.81 -1.71 2.19
C VAL A 177 12.12 -1.51 1.44
N PHE A 178 12.29 -2.17 0.32
CA PHE A 178 13.38 -1.93 -0.61
C PHE A 178 12.88 -2.10 -2.04
N VAL A 179 13.18 -1.12 -2.88
CA VAL A 179 12.89 -1.15 -4.32
C VAL A 179 14.19 -1.00 -5.07
N CYS A 180 14.36 -1.73 -6.16
CA CYS A 180 15.58 -1.71 -6.94
C CYS A 180 15.39 -2.22 -8.36
N PHE A 181 16.34 -1.89 -9.23
CA PHE A 181 16.53 -2.54 -10.51
C PHE A 181 18.02 -2.73 -10.78
N ALA A 182 18.33 -3.69 -11.63
CA ALA A 182 19.70 -3.98 -12.04
C ALA A 182 19.75 -4.72 -13.40
N PRO A 183 20.87 -4.63 -14.12
CA PRO A 183 21.97 -3.66 -13.97
C PRO A 183 21.54 -2.21 -14.27
N LYS A 184 22.35 -1.22 -13.86
CA LYS A 184 22.09 0.22 -14.12
C LYS A 184 21.89 0.56 -15.60
N ASP A 185 22.82 0.17 -16.47
CA ASP A 185 22.85 0.65 -17.86
C ASP A 185 22.01 -0.19 -18.83
N ASN A 186 21.74 -1.45 -18.49
CA ASN A 186 20.88 -2.35 -19.28
C ASN A 186 19.98 -3.15 -18.34
N PRO A 187 18.98 -2.51 -17.70
CA PRO A 187 18.15 -3.12 -16.68
C PRO A 187 17.48 -4.41 -17.18
N LYS A 188 17.62 -5.48 -16.39
CA LYS A 188 17.04 -6.80 -16.68
C LYS A 188 15.97 -7.21 -15.68
N ILE A 189 16.01 -6.66 -14.48
CA ILE A 189 15.06 -6.98 -13.41
C ILE A 189 14.76 -5.74 -12.58
N ALA A 190 13.50 -5.61 -12.18
CA ALA A 190 13.00 -4.65 -11.20
C ALA A 190 12.31 -5.42 -10.07
N ILE A 191 12.59 -5.06 -8.82
CA ILE A 191 12.08 -5.75 -7.63
C ILE A 191 11.58 -4.72 -6.62
N ALA A 192 10.42 -5.00 -6.02
CA ALA A 192 9.94 -4.35 -4.81
C ALA A 192 9.73 -5.40 -3.72
N VAL A 193 10.43 -5.26 -2.60
CA VAL A 193 10.30 -6.14 -1.43
C VAL A 193 9.75 -5.34 -0.26
N ILE A 194 8.71 -5.89 0.37
CA ILE A 194 8.14 -5.37 1.62
C ILE A 194 8.12 -6.51 2.64
N VAL A 195 8.79 -6.31 3.77
CA VAL A 195 8.77 -7.22 4.92
C VAL A 195 8.03 -6.53 6.06
N GLN A 196 6.85 -7.05 6.41
CA GLN A 196 5.98 -6.37 7.35
C GLN A 196 6.51 -6.45 8.79
N ASN A 197 6.35 -5.37 9.59
CA ASN A 197 6.66 -5.35 11.03
C ASN A 197 8.11 -5.76 11.35
N SER A 198 9.07 -5.33 10.54
CA SER A 198 10.45 -5.81 10.60
C SER A 198 11.49 -4.70 10.74
N GLY A 199 11.07 -3.43 10.85
CA GLY A 199 11.95 -2.30 11.06
C GLY A 199 12.46 -1.68 9.76
N TYR A 200 13.78 -1.51 9.65
CA TYR A 200 14.40 -0.73 8.58
C TYR A 200 14.59 -1.53 7.28
N GLY A 201 14.37 -0.87 6.13
CA GLY A 201 14.53 -1.41 4.77
C GLY A 201 15.82 -2.19 4.52
N ALA A 202 16.96 -1.68 5.01
CA ALA A 202 18.27 -2.32 4.83
C ALA A 202 18.47 -3.59 5.69
N THR A 203 17.60 -3.84 6.66
CA THR A 203 17.77 -4.97 7.58
C THR A 203 17.27 -6.27 6.96
N TRP A 204 16.16 -6.20 6.22
CA TRP A 204 15.42 -7.38 5.73
C TRP A 204 15.07 -7.29 4.25
N ALA A 205 14.41 -6.22 3.81
CA ALA A 205 13.97 -6.10 2.41
C ALA A 205 15.14 -5.97 1.44
N GLY A 206 16.17 -5.21 1.79
CA GLY A 206 17.41 -5.09 1.01
C GLY A 206 18.11 -6.44 0.79
N PRO A 207 18.41 -7.22 1.85
CA PRO A 207 18.93 -8.58 1.74
C PRO A 207 18.09 -9.52 0.86
N VAL A 208 16.77 -9.53 1.02
CA VAL A 208 15.89 -10.37 0.19
C VAL A 208 15.98 -9.96 -1.28
N ALA A 209 15.88 -8.66 -1.57
CA ALA A 209 15.92 -8.16 -2.94
C ALA A 209 17.26 -8.47 -3.62
N THR A 210 18.39 -8.30 -2.92
CA THR A 210 19.71 -8.57 -3.51
C THR A 210 19.94 -10.06 -3.79
N LEU A 211 19.39 -10.96 -2.97
CA LEU A 211 19.47 -12.39 -3.23
C LEU A 211 18.61 -12.79 -4.45
N MET A 212 17.41 -12.21 -4.57
CA MET A 212 16.57 -12.42 -5.76
C MET A 212 17.25 -11.91 -7.04
N MET A 213 17.87 -10.72 -6.99
CA MET A 213 18.64 -10.19 -8.12
C MET A 213 19.87 -11.05 -8.45
N GLU A 214 20.62 -11.50 -7.45
CA GLU A 214 21.79 -12.36 -7.66
C GLU A 214 21.40 -13.66 -8.35
N GLN A 215 20.34 -14.33 -7.84
CA GLN A 215 19.83 -15.56 -8.43
C GLN A 215 19.35 -15.34 -9.87
N TYR A 216 18.63 -14.25 -10.15
CA TYR A 216 18.11 -13.97 -11.48
C TYR A 216 19.21 -13.63 -12.49
N LEU A 217 20.19 -12.81 -12.10
CA LEU A 217 21.23 -12.31 -13.01
C LEU A 217 22.40 -13.28 -13.20
N THR A 218 22.70 -14.10 -12.20
CA THR A 218 23.88 -14.98 -12.21
C THR A 218 23.53 -16.48 -12.23
N GLY A 219 22.27 -16.84 -11.93
CA GLY A 219 21.82 -18.22 -11.86
C GLY A 219 22.14 -18.92 -10.52
N GLU A 220 22.90 -18.30 -9.64
CA GLU A 220 23.30 -18.86 -8.34
C GLU A 220 23.31 -17.81 -7.23
N ILE A 221 23.26 -18.24 -5.97
CA ILE A 221 23.44 -17.38 -4.81
C ILE A 221 24.76 -17.73 -4.11
N LYS A 222 25.71 -16.80 -4.07
CA LYS A 222 27.01 -17.00 -3.40
C LYS A 222 26.96 -16.62 -1.92
N ARG A 223 26.04 -15.73 -1.54
CA ARG A 223 25.98 -15.14 -0.19
C ARG A 223 25.07 -15.95 0.75
N GLN A 224 25.45 -17.20 1.01
CA GLN A 224 24.68 -18.13 1.85
C GLN A 224 24.41 -17.61 3.27
N HIS A 225 25.35 -16.87 3.87
CA HIS A 225 25.17 -16.25 5.17
C HIS A 225 23.94 -15.30 5.25
N LEU A 226 23.55 -14.66 4.13
CA LEU A 226 22.33 -13.84 4.08
C LEU A 226 21.09 -14.71 4.06
N ILE A 227 21.10 -15.85 3.36
CA ILE A 227 20.02 -16.83 3.39
C ILE A 227 19.82 -17.33 4.82
N ASP A 228 20.91 -17.76 5.48
CA ASP A 228 20.84 -18.27 6.85
C ASP A 228 20.26 -17.23 7.80
N LYS A 229 20.68 -15.97 7.68
CA LYS A 229 20.11 -14.86 8.47
C LYS A 229 18.61 -14.72 8.24
N LEU A 230 18.15 -14.79 6.99
CA LEU A 230 16.75 -14.59 6.62
C LEU A 230 15.86 -15.77 7.05
N VAL A 231 16.32 -17.01 6.84
CA VAL A 231 15.57 -18.23 7.18
C VAL A 231 15.42 -18.38 8.70
N ASN A 232 16.44 -18.01 9.47
CA ASN A 232 16.39 -18.10 10.94
C ASN A 232 15.68 -16.91 11.61
N ALA A 233 15.20 -15.94 10.84
CA ALA A 233 14.56 -14.74 11.37
C ALA A 233 13.12 -14.99 11.83
N HIS A 234 12.82 -14.64 13.08
CA HIS A 234 11.47 -14.71 13.65
C HIS A 234 10.87 -13.31 13.72
N LEU A 235 10.19 -12.89 12.65
CA LEU A 235 9.65 -11.53 12.52
C LEU A 235 8.16 -11.41 12.87
N ILE A 236 7.44 -12.53 12.94
CA ILE A 236 6.01 -12.55 13.27
C ILE A 236 5.84 -12.51 14.79
N LYS A 237 5.41 -11.36 15.31
CA LYS A 237 5.15 -11.20 16.75
C LYS A 237 3.79 -11.83 17.13
N PRO A 238 3.63 -12.36 18.36
CA PRO A 238 2.39 -13.04 18.77
C PRO A 238 1.10 -12.20 18.60
N TYR A 239 1.17 -10.88 18.82
CA TYR A 239 0.00 -10.02 18.67
C TYR A 239 -0.48 -9.85 17.21
N ILE A 240 0.37 -10.16 16.22
CA ILE A 240 -0.02 -10.11 14.80
C ILE A 240 -1.13 -11.11 14.51
N TYR A 241 -1.06 -12.32 15.09
CA TYR A 241 -2.12 -13.32 14.93
C TYR A 241 -3.48 -12.83 15.46
N TYR A 242 -3.47 -12.09 16.57
CA TYR A 242 -4.67 -11.47 17.11
C TYR A 242 -5.21 -10.40 16.16
N LEU A 243 -4.36 -9.48 15.69
CA LEU A 243 -4.76 -8.43 14.75
C LEU A 243 -5.34 -9.01 13.46
N ASP A 244 -4.70 -10.04 12.90
CA ASP A 244 -5.15 -10.72 11.69
C ASP A 244 -6.51 -11.42 11.90
N SER A 245 -6.73 -12.01 13.07
CA SER A 245 -8.02 -12.64 13.40
C SER A 245 -9.15 -11.60 13.42
N VAL A 246 -8.92 -10.44 14.05
CA VAL A 246 -9.88 -9.33 14.11
C VAL A 246 -10.13 -8.76 12.71
N ARG A 247 -9.07 -8.61 11.92
CA ARG A 247 -9.15 -8.09 10.55
C ARG A 247 -9.95 -9.01 9.63
N ARG A 248 -9.73 -10.33 9.70
CA ARG A 248 -10.53 -11.33 8.96
C ARG A 248 -12.01 -11.26 9.29
N VAL A 249 -12.36 -11.08 10.57
CA VAL A 249 -13.76 -10.90 10.98
C VAL A 249 -14.32 -9.61 10.39
N LYS A 250 -13.59 -8.50 10.48
CA LYS A 250 -13.99 -7.22 9.90
C LYS A 250 -14.19 -7.30 8.38
N ASP A 251 -13.26 -7.92 7.67
CA ASP A 251 -13.34 -8.06 6.21
C ASP A 251 -14.52 -8.94 5.79
N ARG A 252 -14.80 -10.00 6.56
CA ARG A 252 -16.02 -10.81 6.40
C ARG A 252 -17.27 -9.97 6.61
N LEU A 253 -17.33 -9.17 7.68
CA LEU A 253 -18.47 -8.30 7.95
C LEU A 253 -18.67 -7.29 6.80
N ASN A 254 -17.60 -6.63 6.35
CA ASN A 254 -17.68 -5.70 5.21
C ASN A 254 -18.14 -6.40 3.91
N TYR A 255 -17.70 -7.64 3.68
CA TYR A 255 -18.16 -8.43 2.54
C TYR A 255 -19.65 -8.76 2.64
N LEU A 256 -20.11 -9.18 3.83
CA LEU A 256 -21.52 -9.44 4.07
C LEU A 256 -22.34 -8.16 3.90
N GLU A 257 -21.88 -7.03 4.45
CA GLU A 257 -22.57 -5.74 4.31
C GLU A 257 -22.71 -5.30 2.85
N LYS A 258 -21.66 -5.48 2.03
CA LYS A 258 -21.72 -5.13 0.61
C LYS A 258 -22.67 -6.00 -0.21
N ASN A 259 -22.87 -7.25 0.21
CA ASN A 259 -23.72 -8.22 -0.49
C ASN A 259 -25.12 -8.37 0.13
N ALA A 260 -25.34 -7.82 1.33
CA ALA A 260 -26.62 -7.79 1.99
C ALA A 260 -27.53 -6.76 1.31
N SER A 261 -28.80 -7.12 1.15
CA SER A 261 -29.82 -6.17 0.72
C SER A 261 -29.99 -5.06 1.77
N LYS A 262 -30.44 -3.89 1.33
CA LYS A 262 -30.69 -2.73 2.22
C LYS A 262 -31.61 -3.09 3.40
N MET A 263 -32.57 -3.99 3.18
CA MET A 263 -33.52 -4.47 4.18
C MET A 263 -32.87 -5.39 5.24
N GLU A 264 -31.92 -6.24 4.84
CA GLU A 264 -31.14 -7.08 5.75
C GLU A 264 -30.20 -6.23 6.61
N LEU A 265 -29.54 -5.23 6.02
CA LEU A 265 -28.68 -4.28 6.73
C LEU A 265 -29.45 -3.47 7.80
N ASP A 266 -30.63 -2.95 7.47
CA ASP A 266 -31.46 -2.19 8.41
C ASP A 266 -31.98 -3.08 9.55
N SER A 267 -32.28 -4.35 9.25
CA SER A 267 -32.68 -5.33 10.25
C SER A 267 -31.51 -5.67 11.19
N MET A 268 -30.31 -5.88 10.64
CA MET A 268 -29.09 -6.13 11.42
C MET A 268 -28.72 -4.94 12.32
N LYS A 269 -28.83 -3.70 11.83
CA LYS A 269 -28.59 -2.49 12.63
C LYS A 269 -29.56 -2.38 13.81
N LYS A 270 -30.86 -2.60 13.57
CA LYS A 270 -31.87 -2.63 14.65
C LYS A 270 -31.53 -3.68 15.72
N VAL A 271 -31.12 -4.87 15.30
CA VAL A 271 -30.70 -5.94 16.21
C VAL A 271 -29.44 -5.55 16.97
N MET A 272 -28.45 -4.94 16.31
CA MET A 272 -27.19 -4.54 16.94
C MET A 272 -27.35 -3.38 17.93
N ASP A 273 -28.19 -2.40 17.62
CA ASP A 273 -28.57 -1.34 18.55
C ASP A 273 -29.31 -1.92 19.76
N THR A 274 -30.20 -2.90 19.54
CA THR A 274 -30.89 -3.61 20.63
C THR A 274 -29.91 -4.41 21.51
N ILE A 275 -28.92 -5.08 20.90
CA ILE A 275 -27.91 -5.86 21.63
C ILE A 275 -26.93 -4.95 22.38
N MET A 276 -26.50 -3.82 21.78
CA MET A 276 -25.65 -2.85 22.46
C MET A 276 -26.38 -2.20 23.63
N VAL A 277 -27.65 -1.82 23.47
CA VAL A 277 -28.48 -1.31 24.57
C VAL A 277 -28.61 -2.36 25.67
N LYS A 278 -28.93 -3.63 25.33
CA LYS A 278 -29.01 -4.71 26.33
C LYS A 278 -27.69 -4.99 27.04
N GLY A 279 -26.57 -5.00 26.32
CA GLY A 279 -25.23 -5.22 26.89
C GLY A 279 -24.81 -4.10 27.84
N ILE A 280 -25.12 -2.84 27.49
CA ILE A 280 -24.88 -1.68 28.34
C ILE A 280 -25.81 -1.71 29.56
N MET A 281 -27.10 -2.00 29.39
CA MET A 281 -28.06 -2.11 30.50
C MET A 281 -27.68 -3.21 31.51
N GLN A 282 -27.15 -4.34 31.02
CA GLN A 282 -26.70 -5.46 31.85
C GLN A 282 -25.39 -5.15 32.59
N GLN A 283 -24.50 -4.33 32.00
CA GLN A 283 -23.25 -3.90 32.61
C GLN A 283 -23.45 -2.82 33.70
N PHE A 284 -24.54 -2.05 33.63
CA PHE A 284 -24.90 -1.04 34.64
C PHE A 284 -26.01 -1.50 35.61
N GLY A 285 -26.44 -2.76 35.56
CA GLY A 285 -27.36 -3.35 36.55
C GLY A 285 -28.77 -2.76 36.57
N ILE A 286 -29.22 -2.12 35.49
CA ILE A 286 -30.57 -1.54 35.40
C ILE A 286 -31.54 -2.67 35.03
N ARG A 287 -32.21 -3.24 36.05
CA ARG A 287 -33.29 -4.22 35.88
C ARG A 287 -34.62 -3.54 35.54
N ASP A 288 -35.24 -3.97 34.45
CA ASP A 288 -36.69 -4.17 34.23
C ASP A 288 -37.72 -3.09 34.62
N GLU A 289 -37.35 -1.82 34.83
CA GLU A 289 -38.36 -0.76 35.08
C GLU A 289 -38.92 -0.10 33.81
N TYR A 290 -38.30 -0.30 32.64
CA TYR A 290 -38.81 0.28 31.38
C TYR A 290 -39.89 -0.55 30.68
N MET A 291 -40.18 -1.78 31.13
CA MET A 291 -41.26 -2.61 30.57
C MET A 291 -42.64 -2.36 31.22
N LYS A 292 -42.75 -1.42 32.17
CA LYS A 292 -44.05 -1.03 32.75
C LYS A 292 -44.76 0.11 32.02
N LEU A 293 -44.09 0.81 31.10
CA LEU A 293 -44.67 1.97 30.42
C LEU A 293 -45.42 1.65 29.12
N GLU A 294 -45.42 0.39 28.65
CA GLU A 294 -46.20 0.00 27.47
C GLU A 294 -47.58 -0.63 27.80
N ASN A 295 -47.88 -0.91 29.08
CA ASN A 295 -49.16 -1.51 29.50
C ASN A 295 -50.14 -0.55 30.22
N GLU A 296 -49.84 0.76 30.31
CA GLU A 296 -50.73 1.74 30.95
C GLU A 296 -51.39 2.73 29.96
N THR A 297 -51.31 2.49 28.65
CA THR A 297 -51.97 3.33 27.62
C THR A 297 -53.12 2.65 26.87
N GLU A 298 -53.66 1.55 27.38
CA GLU A 298 -54.96 1.01 26.96
C GLU A 298 -55.88 0.88 28.19
N PHE A 299 -56.75 1.87 28.37
CA PHE A 299 -58.02 1.91 29.13
C PHE A 299 -58.16 3.26 29.82
N GLN A 300 -58.73 4.25 29.12
CA GLN A 300 -59.76 5.18 29.63
C GLN A 300 -60.38 5.94 28.43
N THR A 301 -61.23 5.24 27.68
CA THR A 301 -62.34 5.84 26.95
C THR A 301 -63.62 5.42 27.67
N GLU A 302 -64.25 6.36 28.40
CA GLU A 302 -65.71 6.48 28.65
C GLU A 302 -65.95 7.41 29.85
N GLN A 303 -66.22 8.69 29.56
CA GLN A 303 -67.39 9.50 29.98
C GLN A 303 -67.17 10.98 29.67
#